data_AF-A0A7R8WMU2-F1
#
_entry.id   AF-A0A7R8WMU2-F1
#
_cell.length_a   1.000
_cell.length_b   1.000
_cell.length_c   1.000
_cell.angle_alpha   90.00
_cell.angle_beta   90.00
_cell.angle_gamma   90.00
#
_symmetry.space_group_name_H-M   'P 1'
#
loop_
_entity.id
_entity.type
_entity.pdbx_description
1 polymer ?
#
loop_
_entity_poly.entity_id
_entity_poly.type
_entity_poly.pdbx_seq_one_letter_code
_entity_poly.pdbx_strand_id
1 'polypeptide(L)'
;MVFDPVMLTSCELNRFVDLQTDPYGVCPGMLDVSSASRKAKHQVITDVSVRADGYGMPGVTVDGMDVTEVYTATVKAVERARAGKGPTLIEGKTYRFRGHHEGDPNQGARYREKSEIEAWREKCPIVRLGKQLVKNRTATKKKLDQIHLKIERELDQAVKFAEQSEFPPIEDIRGGGKMRQLSYADAINEALRQSMQEDERVVLLCEDIGTFGGIFQVTKGLQDEFGADRVVDTPISEAGFVGASVGAALTGMRPVAELMFIDFSTSCMDAIFNQMAKIHYMFGGQGSVPMVLRMNVGAGRCAAAQHSQSFHSIFMHMPGLIVVTPSTPYDAKGLMMEAIRSNNPVIFVEHKKQYIEKGEVPEAPYRIPFGQADVKRVGTDVTIVATHAMVTRSLKAAEELAKDGIEVEIVDPRTLTPLDKETIFASVKKTGRLIIADEDYKTCGIGAEIAALAAEEIIYDLKAPIARVTSPDTPVPFSPVLEQEYVPEAKHVIPAVKKLMQFV
;
A
#
# COMPACT_ATOMS: atom_id res chain seq x y z
N MET A 1 6.53 13.84 -23.46
CA MET A 1 7.95 13.67 -23.08
C MET A 1 8.50 12.45 -23.80
N VAL A 2 9.76 12.46 -24.23
CA VAL A 2 10.40 11.28 -24.83
C VAL A 2 10.98 10.44 -23.69
N PHE A 3 10.26 9.41 -23.26
CA PHE A 3 10.74 8.46 -22.27
C PHE A 3 11.69 7.45 -22.95
N ASP A 4 12.87 7.23 -22.35
CA ASP A 4 13.87 6.31 -22.90
C ASP A 4 13.63 4.88 -22.35
N PRO A 5 13.26 3.88 -23.18
CA PRO A 5 12.55 2.69 -22.71
C PRO A 5 13.47 1.46 -22.59
N VAL A 6 14.50 1.53 -21.74
CA VAL A 6 15.45 0.40 -21.56
C VAL A 6 15.65 0.08 -20.08
N MET A 7 14.80 -0.79 -19.52
CA MET A 7 15.16 -1.61 -18.37
C MET A 7 15.61 -3.00 -18.85
N LEU A 8 16.83 -3.39 -18.47
CA LEU A 8 17.33 -4.75 -18.58
C LEU A 8 17.56 -5.28 -17.16
N THR A 9 16.66 -6.12 -16.66
CA THR A 9 16.72 -6.69 -15.30
C THR A 9 16.90 -8.20 -15.34
N SER A 10 18.13 -8.68 -15.16
CA SER A 10 18.38 -10.12 -14.95
C SER A 10 18.06 -10.50 -13.50
N CYS A 11 16.81 -10.82 -13.20
CA CYS A 11 16.39 -11.29 -11.88
C CYS A 11 15.50 -12.54 -12.00
N GLU A 12 15.77 -13.58 -11.20
CA GLU A 12 14.87 -14.74 -11.04
C GLU A 12 13.64 -14.32 -10.20
N LEU A 13 12.73 -13.54 -10.80
CA LEU A 13 11.45 -13.21 -10.20
C LEU A 13 10.45 -14.35 -10.45
N ASN A 14 10.38 -15.26 -9.48
CA ASN A 14 9.26 -16.21 -9.32
C ASN A 14 8.03 -15.51 -8.70
N ARG A 15 7.77 -14.25 -9.09
CA ARG A 15 6.60 -13.47 -8.68
C ARG A 15 5.91 -12.92 -9.92
N PHE A 16 4.59 -12.99 -9.88
CA PHE A 16 3.70 -12.60 -10.96
C PHE A 16 3.81 -11.09 -11.20
N VAL A 17 4.05 -10.70 -12.45
CA VAL A 17 3.68 -9.36 -12.92
C VAL A 17 2.34 -9.53 -13.61
N ASP A 18 1.27 -9.08 -12.96
CA ASP A 18 -0.06 -9.11 -13.54
C ASP A 18 -0.21 -7.91 -14.48
N LEU A 19 0.07 -8.14 -15.77
CA LEU A 19 0.01 -7.13 -16.82
C LEU A 19 -1.36 -7.14 -17.49
N GLN A 20 -2.41 -6.91 -16.70
CA GLN A 20 -3.67 -6.49 -17.29
C GLN A 20 -3.43 -5.21 -18.09
N THR A 21 -3.85 -5.22 -19.35
CA THR A 21 -3.60 -4.13 -20.29
C THR A 21 -4.36 -2.88 -19.87
N ASP A 22 -3.67 -1.96 -19.21
CA ASP A 22 -4.15 -0.59 -18.98
C ASP A 22 -4.41 0.09 -20.34
N PRO A 23 -5.66 0.48 -20.66
CA PRO A 23 -5.96 1.20 -21.88
C PRO A 23 -5.43 2.65 -21.88
N TYR A 24 -4.96 3.16 -20.73
CA TYR A 24 -4.48 4.53 -20.54
C TYR A 24 -2.94 4.68 -20.59
N GLY A 25 -2.22 3.61 -20.91
CA GLY A 25 -0.87 3.71 -21.49
C GLY A 25 0.31 3.78 -20.51
N VAL A 26 0.17 3.36 -19.25
CA VAL A 26 1.34 3.12 -18.38
C VAL A 26 2.06 1.85 -18.83
N CYS A 27 2.98 1.99 -19.79
CA CYS A 27 3.71 0.88 -20.40
C CYS A 27 5.05 0.61 -19.70
N PRO A 28 5.24 -0.54 -19.00
CA PRO A 28 6.56 -0.98 -18.58
C PRO A 28 7.39 -1.32 -19.83
N GLY A 29 8.36 -0.47 -20.16
CA GLY A 29 9.21 -0.63 -21.33
C GLY A 29 10.09 -1.86 -21.21
N MET A 30 9.68 -2.96 -21.88
CA MET A 30 10.37 -4.24 -22.00
C MET A 30 10.47 -5.05 -20.69
N LEU A 31 9.88 -6.25 -20.69
CA LEU A 31 10.23 -7.30 -19.73
C LEU A 31 11.18 -8.30 -20.39
N ASP A 32 12.36 -8.44 -19.81
CA ASP A 32 13.30 -9.54 -20.06
C ASP A 32 13.14 -10.58 -18.96
N VAL A 33 12.95 -11.85 -19.32
CA VAL A 33 12.85 -12.95 -18.36
C VAL A 33 13.97 -13.95 -18.58
N SER A 34 14.99 -13.85 -17.74
CA SER A 34 16.10 -14.80 -17.68
C SER A 34 15.68 -16.10 -16.96
N SER A 35 15.60 -17.22 -17.68
CA SER A 35 15.28 -18.53 -17.07
C SER A 35 16.51 -19.44 -16.94
N ALA A 36 16.89 -19.83 -15.72
CA ALA A 36 17.88 -20.88 -15.47
C ALA A 36 17.29 -22.31 -15.57
N SER A 37 18.15 -23.33 -15.47
CA SER A 37 17.87 -24.73 -15.84
C SER A 37 16.87 -25.50 -14.94
N ARG A 38 16.38 -26.64 -15.47
CA ARG A 38 15.34 -27.55 -14.91
C ARG A 38 13.90 -27.01 -14.87
N LYS A 39 13.44 -26.43 -16.00
CA LYS A 39 12.02 -26.10 -16.24
C LYS A 39 11.05 -27.29 -16.14
N ALA A 40 11.45 -28.46 -16.66
CA ALA A 40 10.58 -29.61 -16.93
C ALA A 40 9.92 -30.29 -15.70
N LYS A 41 10.10 -29.77 -14.48
CA LYS A 41 9.44 -30.27 -13.26
C LYS A 41 8.49 -29.28 -12.59
N HIS A 42 8.42 -28.03 -13.05
CA HIS A 42 7.73 -26.95 -12.33
C HIS A 42 6.74 -26.12 -13.17
N GLN A 43 6.70 -26.32 -14.50
CA GLN A 43 5.79 -25.60 -15.40
C GLN A 43 5.26 -26.53 -16.49
N VAL A 44 4.01 -26.34 -16.90
CA VAL A 44 3.33 -27.08 -17.99
C VAL A 44 3.83 -26.60 -19.37
N ILE A 45 4.35 -25.37 -19.45
CA ILE A 45 4.88 -24.76 -20.68
C ILE A 45 6.41 -24.79 -20.70
N THR A 46 6.99 -25.00 -21.89
CA THR A 46 8.44 -25.04 -22.11
C THR A 46 9.08 -23.64 -22.07
N ASP A 47 8.38 -22.66 -22.66
CA ASP A 47 8.85 -21.31 -22.89
C ASP A 47 7.94 -20.33 -22.14
N VAL A 48 8.56 -19.41 -21.39
CA VAL A 48 7.80 -18.38 -20.63
C VAL A 48 7.22 -17.35 -21.60
N SER A 49 7.86 -17.13 -22.76
CA SER A 49 7.36 -16.24 -23.80
C SER A 49 5.91 -16.55 -24.22
N VAL A 50 5.47 -17.81 -24.18
CA VAL A 50 4.09 -18.23 -24.49
C VAL A 50 3.05 -17.60 -23.54
N ARG A 51 3.43 -17.18 -22.33
CA ARG A 51 2.51 -16.46 -21.43
C ARG A 51 2.09 -15.09 -21.97
N ALA A 52 2.86 -14.51 -22.89
CA ALA A 52 2.55 -13.24 -23.54
C ALA A 52 1.18 -13.28 -24.25
N ASP A 53 0.82 -14.44 -24.83
CA ASP A 53 -0.46 -14.67 -25.52
C ASP A 53 -1.66 -14.40 -24.59
N GLY A 54 -1.54 -14.75 -23.31
CA GLY A 54 -2.59 -14.51 -22.30
C GLY A 54 -2.82 -13.03 -21.98
N TYR A 55 -1.88 -12.15 -22.34
CA TYR A 55 -1.96 -10.70 -22.19
C TYR A 55 -2.12 -9.98 -23.55
N GLY A 56 -2.37 -10.72 -24.64
CA GLY A 56 -2.54 -10.15 -25.99
C GLY A 56 -1.28 -9.50 -26.58
N MET A 57 -0.10 -9.72 -26.00
CA MET A 57 1.18 -9.18 -26.46
C MET A 57 2.06 -10.27 -27.09
N PRO A 58 2.95 -9.95 -28.05
CA PRO A 58 3.86 -10.94 -28.62
C PRO A 58 4.91 -11.41 -27.61
N GLY A 59 5.16 -12.71 -27.57
CA GLY A 59 6.28 -13.33 -26.88
C GLY A 59 7.36 -13.81 -27.85
N VAL A 60 8.63 -13.54 -27.54
CA VAL A 60 9.78 -14.00 -28.35
C VAL A 60 10.80 -14.68 -27.44
N THR A 61 11.13 -15.94 -27.72
CA THR A 61 12.25 -16.64 -27.08
C THR A 61 13.51 -16.48 -27.92
N VAL A 62 14.66 -16.22 -27.27
CA VAL A 62 15.98 -16.11 -27.91
C VAL A 62 17.05 -16.89 -27.14
N ASP A 63 18.16 -17.23 -27.80
CA ASP A 63 19.42 -17.60 -27.12
C ASP A 63 19.94 -16.39 -26.34
N GLY A 64 19.66 -16.33 -25.04
CA GLY A 64 20.15 -15.29 -24.13
C GLY A 64 21.67 -15.28 -23.96
N MET A 65 22.37 -16.26 -24.55
CA MET A 65 23.83 -16.32 -24.63
C MET A 65 24.36 -15.88 -26.01
N ASP A 66 23.51 -15.44 -26.95
CA ASP A 66 23.92 -14.72 -28.18
C ASP A 66 23.50 -13.24 -28.13
N VAL A 67 24.49 -12.36 -27.97
CA VAL A 67 24.27 -10.91 -27.88
C VAL A 67 23.61 -10.34 -29.14
N THR A 68 23.84 -10.94 -30.31
CA THR A 68 23.28 -10.47 -31.59
C THR A 68 21.79 -10.79 -31.69
N GLU A 69 21.40 -11.96 -31.20
CA GLU A 69 20.01 -12.43 -31.20
C GLU A 69 19.17 -11.61 -30.20
N VAL A 70 19.68 -11.43 -28.98
CA VAL A 70 19.08 -10.56 -27.95
C VAL A 70 18.94 -9.12 -28.46
N TYR A 71 20.00 -8.54 -29.04
CA TYR A 71 19.96 -7.19 -29.62
C TYR A 71 18.90 -7.07 -30.73
N THR A 72 18.85 -8.04 -31.64
CA THR A 72 17.90 -8.02 -32.77
C THR A 72 16.45 -8.14 -32.32
N ALA A 73 16.16 -8.97 -31.31
CA ALA A 73 14.82 -9.06 -30.72
C ALA A 73 14.46 -7.76 -29.98
N THR A 74 15.40 -7.21 -29.21
CA THR A 74 15.24 -5.97 -28.44
C THR A 74 14.91 -4.78 -29.35
N VAL A 75 15.67 -4.58 -30.43
CA VAL A 75 15.42 -3.48 -31.39
C VAL A 75 14.00 -3.57 -31.96
N LYS A 76 13.56 -4.75 -32.41
CA LYS A 76 12.21 -4.96 -32.93
C LYS A 76 11.11 -4.71 -31.89
N ALA A 77 11.35 -5.08 -30.64
CA ALA A 77 10.42 -4.81 -29.52
C ALA A 77 10.32 -3.31 -29.22
N VAL A 78 11.44 -2.60 -29.17
CA VAL A 78 11.50 -1.15 -28.96
C VAL A 78 10.84 -0.39 -30.12
N GLU A 79 11.08 -0.80 -31.37
CA GLU A 79 10.40 -0.25 -32.56
C GLU A 79 8.88 -0.46 -32.50
N ARG A 80 8.43 -1.66 -32.11
CA ARG A 80 7.00 -1.97 -31.92
C ARG A 80 6.37 -1.05 -30.86
N ALA A 81 6.99 -0.95 -29.69
CA ALA A 81 6.49 -0.15 -28.58
C ALA A 81 6.42 1.35 -28.94
N ARG A 82 7.49 1.90 -29.53
CA ARG A 82 7.55 3.30 -30.00
C ARG A 82 6.57 3.59 -31.13
N ALA A 83 6.16 2.59 -31.92
CA ALA A 83 5.11 2.70 -32.92
C ALA A 83 3.68 2.58 -32.36
N GLY A 84 3.50 2.62 -31.02
CA GLY A 84 2.20 2.55 -30.35
C GLY A 84 1.54 1.17 -30.40
N LYS A 85 2.27 0.11 -30.76
CA LYS A 85 1.73 -1.27 -30.91
C LYS A 85 1.81 -2.09 -29.62
N GLY A 86 2.06 -1.44 -28.48
CA GLY A 86 2.21 -2.09 -27.17
C GLY A 86 3.53 -2.86 -26.99
N PRO A 87 3.71 -3.49 -25.82
CA PRO A 87 4.94 -4.18 -25.43
C PRO A 87 5.19 -5.50 -26.20
N THR A 88 6.35 -6.10 -25.93
CA THR A 88 6.76 -7.45 -26.34
C THR A 88 7.47 -8.10 -25.14
N LEU A 89 7.15 -9.35 -24.83
CA LEU A 89 7.90 -10.15 -23.85
C LEU A 89 9.09 -10.83 -24.54
N ILE A 90 10.31 -10.60 -24.05
CA ILE A 90 11.51 -11.29 -24.55
C ILE A 90 11.99 -12.27 -23.47
N GLU A 91 12.15 -13.54 -23.84
CA GLU A 91 12.70 -14.58 -22.98
C GLU A 91 14.12 -14.95 -23.44
N GLY A 92 15.13 -14.42 -22.74
CA GLY A 92 16.53 -14.82 -22.91
C GLY A 92 16.83 -16.16 -22.24
N LYS A 93 17.08 -17.21 -23.03
CA LYS A 93 17.61 -18.50 -22.51
C LYS A 93 19.05 -18.31 -22.03
N THR A 94 19.25 -18.17 -20.72
CA THR A 94 20.55 -17.84 -20.12
C THR A 94 20.86 -18.74 -18.92
N TYR A 95 22.00 -18.51 -18.25
CA TYR A 95 22.47 -19.38 -17.18
C TYR A 95 23.13 -18.61 -16.02
N ARG A 96 22.62 -18.81 -14.79
CA ARG A 96 23.26 -18.28 -13.58
C ARG A 96 24.40 -19.19 -13.13
N PHE A 97 25.65 -18.75 -13.31
CA PHE A 97 26.85 -19.51 -12.96
C PHE A 97 27.14 -19.69 -11.45
N ARG A 98 26.44 -18.95 -10.58
CA ARG A 98 26.55 -19.00 -9.11
C ARG A 98 25.26 -19.51 -8.47
N GLY A 99 25.25 -19.69 -7.15
CA GLY A 99 24.06 -20.09 -6.39
C GLY A 99 22.93 -19.06 -6.40
N HIS A 100 21.85 -19.30 -5.63
CA HIS A 100 20.69 -18.39 -5.59
C HIS A 100 21.05 -16.98 -5.12
N HIS A 101 21.96 -16.91 -4.15
CA HIS A 101 22.62 -15.69 -3.67
C HIS A 101 24.13 -15.95 -3.60
N GLU A 102 24.95 -14.91 -3.45
CA GLU A 102 26.42 -15.07 -3.47
C GLU A 102 26.97 -15.94 -2.33
N GLY A 103 26.27 -15.98 -1.19
CA GLY A 103 26.59 -16.82 -0.03
C GLY A 103 26.07 -18.27 -0.06
N ASP A 104 25.41 -18.71 -1.14
CA ASP A 104 24.76 -20.02 -1.22
C ASP A 104 25.76 -21.19 -1.00
N PRO A 105 25.57 -22.05 0.03
CA PRO A 105 26.51 -23.12 0.36
C PRO A 105 26.78 -24.08 -0.82
N ASN A 106 28.05 -24.18 -1.22
CA ASN A 106 28.50 -24.93 -2.39
C ASN A 106 28.03 -24.35 -3.75
N GLN A 107 27.64 -23.07 -3.80
CA GLN A 107 27.27 -22.35 -5.04
C GLN A 107 26.24 -23.11 -5.89
N GLY A 108 25.24 -23.70 -5.24
CA GLY A 108 24.18 -24.47 -5.89
C GLY A 108 24.59 -25.81 -6.50
N ALA A 109 25.74 -26.39 -6.12
CA ALA A 109 26.18 -27.73 -6.54
C ALA A 109 25.32 -28.89 -5.97
N ARG A 110 24.37 -28.60 -5.07
CA ARG A 110 23.40 -29.60 -4.54
C ARG A 110 22.27 -29.93 -5.52
N TYR A 111 22.04 -29.10 -6.54
CA TYR A 111 20.89 -29.22 -7.44
C TYR A 111 21.22 -29.06 -8.93
N ARG A 112 22.52 -28.94 -9.28
CA ARG A 112 23.05 -28.78 -10.65
C ARG A 112 24.29 -29.62 -10.85
N GLU A 113 24.42 -30.23 -12.03
CA GLU A 113 25.62 -30.97 -12.40
C GLU A 113 26.76 -30.03 -12.81
N LYS A 114 28.01 -30.38 -12.48
CA LYS A 114 29.18 -29.57 -12.89
C LYS A 114 29.32 -29.46 -14.42
N SER A 115 29.08 -30.57 -15.12
CA SER A 115 29.10 -30.65 -16.59
C SER A 115 28.05 -29.75 -17.25
N GLU A 116 26.88 -29.55 -16.61
CA GLU A 116 25.86 -28.60 -17.05
C GLU A 116 26.41 -27.16 -16.96
N ILE A 117 26.99 -26.79 -15.81
CA ILE A 117 27.57 -25.46 -15.59
C ILE A 117 28.72 -25.19 -16.59
N GLU A 118 29.58 -26.18 -16.83
CA GLU A 118 30.70 -26.08 -17.78
C GLU A 118 30.22 -25.89 -19.22
N ALA A 119 29.24 -26.67 -19.68
CA ALA A 119 28.64 -26.52 -21.01
C ALA A 119 27.99 -25.14 -21.24
N TRP A 120 27.44 -24.51 -20.18
CA TRP A 120 26.95 -23.13 -20.26
C TRP A 120 28.07 -22.08 -20.18
N ARG A 121 29.20 -22.37 -19.51
CA ARG A 121 30.37 -21.45 -19.47
C ARG A 121 31.01 -21.29 -20.83
N GLU A 122 31.06 -22.35 -21.64
CA GLU A 122 31.54 -22.27 -23.04
C GLU A 122 30.71 -21.30 -23.90
N LYS A 123 29.41 -21.20 -23.61
CA LYS A 123 28.46 -20.30 -24.28
C LYS A 123 28.51 -18.86 -23.79
N CYS A 124 29.27 -18.55 -22.73
CA CYS A 124 29.29 -17.22 -22.09
C CYS A 124 29.28 -16.06 -23.10
N PRO A 125 28.28 -15.16 -23.09
CA PRO A 125 28.04 -14.20 -24.17
C PRO A 125 29.22 -13.26 -24.39
N ILE A 126 29.88 -12.81 -23.31
CA ILE A 126 31.09 -11.97 -23.37
C ILE A 126 32.24 -12.70 -24.09
N VAL A 127 32.46 -13.98 -23.78
CA VAL A 127 33.52 -14.80 -24.38
C VAL A 127 33.19 -15.16 -25.83
N ARG A 128 31.94 -15.53 -26.12
CA ARG A 128 31.42 -15.85 -27.46
C ARG A 128 31.54 -14.63 -28.38
N LEU A 129 31.01 -13.48 -27.96
CA LEU A 129 31.09 -12.23 -28.72
C LEU A 129 32.54 -11.76 -28.87
N GLY A 130 33.36 -11.81 -27.81
CA GLY A 130 34.78 -11.46 -27.89
C GLY A 130 35.55 -12.29 -28.92
N LYS A 131 35.32 -13.61 -28.96
CA LYS A 131 35.86 -14.51 -29.99
C LYS A 131 35.36 -14.14 -31.39
N GLN A 132 34.06 -13.84 -31.57
CA GLN A 132 33.48 -13.42 -32.85
C GLN A 132 34.07 -12.09 -33.34
N LEU A 133 34.16 -11.07 -32.49
CA LEU A 133 34.71 -9.74 -32.84
C LEU A 133 36.19 -9.82 -33.25
N VAL A 134 36.98 -10.68 -32.61
CA VAL A 134 38.38 -10.94 -33.00
C VAL A 134 38.45 -11.70 -34.31
N LYS A 135 37.64 -12.77 -34.48
CA LYS A 135 37.57 -13.55 -35.73
C LYS A 135 37.18 -12.67 -36.93
N ASN A 136 36.20 -11.79 -36.74
CA ASN A 136 35.69 -10.89 -37.78
C ASN A 136 36.54 -9.61 -37.94
N ARG A 137 37.65 -9.48 -37.20
CA ARG A 137 38.57 -8.33 -37.20
C ARG A 137 37.92 -6.99 -36.79
N THR A 138 36.75 -7.03 -36.16
CA THR A 138 36.03 -5.86 -35.62
C THR A 138 36.71 -5.31 -34.36
N ALA A 139 37.38 -6.17 -33.60
CA ALA A 139 38.19 -5.77 -32.44
C ALA A 139 39.49 -6.60 -32.35
N THR A 140 40.49 -6.09 -31.64
CA THR A 140 41.70 -6.86 -31.29
C THR A 140 41.61 -7.35 -29.84
N LYS A 141 42.26 -8.48 -29.52
CA LYS A 141 42.33 -8.98 -28.12
C LYS A 141 42.84 -7.88 -27.16
N LYS A 142 43.92 -7.19 -27.52
CA LYS A 142 44.47 -6.05 -26.75
C LYS A 142 43.43 -4.97 -26.44
N LYS A 143 42.51 -4.69 -27.38
CA LYS A 143 41.45 -3.70 -27.17
C LYS A 143 40.36 -4.21 -26.21
N LEU A 144 40.04 -5.50 -26.24
CA LEU A 144 39.13 -6.13 -25.28
C LEU A 144 39.74 -6.16 -23.86
N ASP A 145 41.02 -6.54 -23.74
CA ASP A 145 41.75 -6.55 -22.47
C ASP A 145 41.80 -5.13 -21.85
N GLN A 146 41.99 -4.09 -22.68
CA GLN A 146 41.93 -2.68 -22.26
C GLN A 146 40.54 -2.23 -21.76
N ILE A 147 39.45 -2.79 -22.29
CA ILE A 147 38.09 -2.47 -21.83
C ILE A 147 37.86 -3.07 -20.44
N HIS A 148 38.35 -4.29 -20.18
CA HIS A 148 38.22 -4.93 -18.87
C HIS A 148 38.89 -4.11 -17.76
N LEU A 149 40.15 -3.70 -17.98
CA LEU A 149 40.90 -2.83 -17.05
C LEU A 149 40.27 -1.44 -16.83
N LYS A 150 39.44 -0.96 -17.76
CA LYS A 150 38.68 0.29 -17.58
C LYS A 150 37.49 0.07 -16.64
N ILE A 151 36.75 -1.02 -16.81
CA ILE A 151 35.57 -1.35 -15.99
C ILE A 151 35.96 -1.53 -14.52
N GLU A 152 37.05 -2.22 -14.23
CA GLU A 152 37.55 -2.39 -12.85
C GLU A 152 37.75 -1.04 -12.14
N ARG A 153 38.36 -0.06 -12.83
CA ARG A 153 38.60 1.28 -12.27
C ARG A 153 37.33 2.10 -12.07
N GLU A 154 36.32 1.93 -12.92
CA GLU A 154 35.03 2.61 -12.79
C GLU A 154 34.24 2.05 -11.59
N LEU A 155 34.31 0.73 -11.35
CA LEU A 155 33.72 0.09 -10.17
C LEU A 155 34.36 0.59 -8.86
N ASP A 156 35.70 0.63 -8.79
CA ASP A 156 36.43 1.14 -7.61
C ASP A 156 36.07 2.59 -7.25
N GLN A 157 35.74 3.41 -8.25
CA GLN A 157 35.32 4.80 -8.06
C GLN A 157 33.87 4.89 -7.58
N ALA A 158 32.96 4.10 -8.15
CA ALA A 158 31.55 4.07 -7.77
C ALA A 158 31.35 3.61 -6.32
N VAL A 159 32.09 2.60 -5.86
CA VAL A 159 32.04 2.13 -4.46
C VAL A 159 32.43 3.25 -3.49
N LYS A 160 33.55 3.92 -3.74
CA LYS A 160 34.03 5.03 -2.88
C LYS A 160 33.06 6.20 -2.81
N PHE A 161 32.38 6.52 -3.90
CA PHE A 161 31.36 7.57 -3.92
C PHE A 161 30.13 7.20 -3.06
N ALA A 162 29.67 5.94 -3.16
CA ALA A 162 28.55 5.45 -2.37
C ALA A 162 28.87 5.42 -0.86
N GLU A 163 30.09 5.04 -0.48
CA GLU A 163 30.57 5.05 0.92
C GLU A 163 30.65 6.46 1.55
N GLN A 164 30.66 7.52 0.73
CA GLN A 164 30.96 8.91 1.15
C GLN A 164 29.78 9.87 1.03
N SER A 165 28.58 9.39 0.65
CA SER A 165 27.41 10.24 0.41
C SER A 165 26.57 10.48 1.68
N GLU A 166 26.14 11.72 1.91
CA GLU A 166 25.30 12.12 3.06
C GLU A 166 23.78 11.97 2.78
N PHE A 167 22.96 11.98 3.84
CA PHE A 167 21.50 11.79 3.80
C PHE A 167 20.69 13.09 3.99
N PRO A 168 19.51 13.27 3.35
CA PRO A 168 18.75 14.52 3.33
C PRO A 168 17.57 14.64 4.36
N PRO A 169 17.13 15.87 4.74
CA PRO A 169 15.98 16.15 5.65
C PRO A 169 14.76 16.88 4.99
N ILE A 170 13.59 16.97 5.67
CA ILE A 170 12.30 17.57 5.17
C ILE A 170 11.40 18.21 6.27
N GLU A 171 10.66 19.31 5.94
CA GLU A 171 9.56 20.02 6.68
C GLU A 171 8.57 20.72 5.68
N ASP A 172 7.51 21.50 6.07
CA ASP A 172 6.13 21.10 6.47
C ASP A 172 5.06 22.27 6.30
N ILE A 173 3.78 22.05 6.69
CA ILE A 173 2.71 23.01 7.12
C ILE A 173 1.70 23.63 6.07
N ARG A 174 0.59 24.25 6.56
CA ARG A 174 -0.84 24.19 6.08
C ARG A 174 -1.69 25.45 6.44
N GLY A 175 -2.97 25.52 6.01
CA GLY A 175 -4.00 26.50 6.44
C GLY A 175 -5.46 26.11 6.06
N GLY A 176 -6.50 26.85 6.51
CA GLY A 176 -7.94 26.50 6.29
C GLY A 176 -8.99 27.64 6.50
N GLY A 177 -10.29 27.36 6.30
CA GLY A 177 -11.38 28.39 6.20
C GLY A 177 -12.81 28.02 6.70
N LYS A 178 -13.88 28.52 6.02
CA LYS A 178 -15.28 28.66 6.51
C LYS A 178 -16.16 27.39 6.42
N MET A 179 -16.99 27.14 7.45
CA MET A 179 -17.83 25.92 7.64
C MET A 179 -19.15 25.85 6.83
N ARG A 180 -19.57 24.63 6.47
CA ARG A 180 -20.91 24.22 5.96
C ARG A 180 -21.22 22.76 6.36
N GLN A 181 -22.37 22.19 5.96
CA GLN A 181 -22.74 20.78 6.26
C GLN A 181 -22.58 19.86 5.04
N LEU A 182 -21.92 18.70 5.20
CA LEU A 182 -21.73 17.67 4.17
C LEU A 182 -21.96 16.26 4.74
N SER A 183 -22.23 15.27 3.89
CA SER A 183 -22.06 13.85 4.28
C SER A 183 -20.59 13.45 4.31
N TYR A 184 -20.26 12.35 4.99
CA TYR A 184 -18.90 11.79 5.01
C TYR A 184 -18.42 11.42 3.60
N ALA A 185 -19.31 10.86 2.75
CA ALA A 185 -19.00 10.59 1.35
C ALA A 185 -18.74 11.87 0.54
N ASP A 186 -19.59 12.90 0.70
CA ASP A 186 -19.40 14.20 0.02
C ASP A 186 -18.12 14.91 0.48
N ALA A 187 -17.74 14.76 1.75
CA ALA A 187 -16.52 15.33 2.32
C ALA A 187 -15.25 14.71 1.72
N ILE A 188 -15.24 13.39 1.48
CA ILE A 188 -14.16 12.71 0.76
C ILE A 188 -14.19 13.08 -0.73
N ASN A 189 -15.35 13.09 -1.38
CA ASN A 189 -15.51 13.54 -2.77
C ASN A 189 -14.93 14.95 -2.97
N GLU A 190 -15.17 15.86 -2.03
CA GLU A 190 -14.60 17.21 -2.06
C GLU A 190 -13.09 17.22 -1.81
N ALA A 191 -12.56 16.43 -0.88
CA ALA A 191 -11.12 16.33 -0.66
C ALA A 191 -10.38 15.82 -1.92
N LEU A 192 -10.96 14.83 -2.60
CA LEU A 192 -10.47 14.31 -3.88
C LEU A 192 -10.52 15.40 -4.96
N ARG A 193 -11.70 16.00 -5.19
CA ARG A 193 -11.90 17.08 -6.18
C ARG A 193 -10.91 18.23 -5.98
N GLN A 194 -10.83 18.77 -4.76
CA GLN A 194 -9.95 19.90 -4.45
C GLN A 194 -8.47 19.53 -4.68
N SER A 195 -8.06 18.31 -4.30
CA SER A 195 -6.68 17.86 -4.52
C SER A 195 -6.36 17.60 -6.01
N MET A 196 -7.32 17.13 -6.81
CA MET A 196 -7.18 16.93 -8.26
C MET A 196 -7.13 18.25 -9.05
N GLN A 197 -7.84 19.28 -8.59
CA GLN A 197 -7.80 20.64 -9.13
C GLN A 197 -6.47 21.34 -8.81
N GLU A 198 -5.90 21.10 -7.63
CA GLU A 198 -4.62 21.68 -7.21
C GLU A 198 -3.40 20.99 -7.83
N ASP A 199 -3.46 19.68 -8.11
CA ASP A 199 -2.32 18.89 -8.56
C ASP A 199 -2.68 17.88 -9.66
N GLU A 200 -2.15 18.11 -10.86
CA GLU A 200 -2.36 17.23 -12.04
C GLU A 200 -1.83 15.81 -11.85
N ARG A 201 -0.94 15.59 -10.88
CA ARG A 201 -0.35 14.29 -10.56
C ARG A 201 -1.30 13.39 -9.76
N VAL A 202 -2.37 13.95 -9.18
CA VAL A 202 -3.35 13.18 -8.40
C VAL A 202 -4.27 12.43 -9.36
N VAL A 203 -4.22 11.10 -9.31
CA VAL A 203 -4.99 10.19 -10.16
C VAL A 203 -5.72 9.17 -9.29
N LEU A 204 -6.94 8.80 -9.67
CA LEU A 204 -7.75 7.83 -8.94
C LEU A 204 -7.77 6.51 -9.71
N LEU A 205 -7.57 5.38 -9.02
CA LEU A 205 -7.55 4.04 -9.62
C LEU A 205 -8.34 3.06 -8.75
N CYS A 206 -9.39 2.46 -9.30
CA CYS A 206 -10.20 1.41 -8.66
C CYS A 206 -11.20 0.83 -9.67
N GLU A 207 -11.85 -0.26 -9.30
CA GLU A 207 -13.03 -0.79 -9.97
C GLU A 207 -14.22 0.17 -9.79
N ASP A 208 -15.00 0.39 -10.85
CA ASP A 208 -16.27 1.13 -10.85
C ASP A 208 -16.25 2.59 -10.33
N ILE A 209 -15.09 3.23 -10.15
CA ILE A 209 -14.99 4.62 -9.64
C ILE A 209 -15.24 5.70 -10.69
N GLY A 210 -15.25 5.35 -11.97
CA GLY A 210 -15.44 6.29 -13.07
C GLY A 210 -16.89 6.69 -13.26
N THR A 211 -17.52 6.19 -14.32
CA THR A 211 -18.90 6.57 -14.69
C THR A 211 -19.91 6.16 -13.61
N PHE A 212 -19.65 5.08 -12.88
CA PHE A 212 -20.50 4.63 -11.78
C PHE A 212 -20.26 5.41 -10.47
N GLY A 213 -19.07 5.98 -10.25
CA GLY A 213 -18.75 6.80 -9.08
C GLY A 213 -18.46 6.03 -7.79
N GLY A 214 -18.17 4.73 -7.89
CA GLY A 214 -17.90 3.81 -6.79
C GLY A 214 -19.16 3.27 -6.10
N ILE A 215 -19.05 2.11 -5.47
CA ILE A 215 -20.18 1.42 -4.82
C ILE A 215 -20.84 2.20 -3.68
N PHE A 216 -20.14 3.17 -3.10
CA PHE A 216 -20.64 4.11 -2.10
C PHE A 216 -20.78 5.55 -2.62
N GLN A 217 -20.68 5.76 -3.94
CA GLN A 217 -20.84 7.05 -4.63
C GLN A 217 -19.80 8.12 -4.24
N VAL A 218 -18.66 7.73 -3.66
CA VAL A 218 -17.63 8.65 -3.16
C VAL A 218 -16.87 9.36 -4.29
N THR A 219 -16.72 8.76 -5.47
CA THR A 219 -16.04 9.38 -6.63
C THR A 219 -17.01 9.94 -7.68
N LYS A 220 -18.31 10.00 -7.35
CA LYS A 220 -19.36 10.47 -8.25
C LYS A 220 -19.04 11.84 -8.86
N GLY A 221 -19.18 11.92 -10.18
CA GLY A 221 -18.98 13.14 -10.97
C GLY A 221 -17.51 13.54 -11.17
N LEU A 222 -16.53 12.82 -10.60
CA LEU A 222 -15.11 13.16 -10.79
C LEU A 222 -14.63 12.78 -12.21
N GLN A 223 -15.09 11.66 -12.78
CA GLN A 223 -14.72 11.29 -14.16
C GLN A 223 -15.29 12.27 -15.20
N ASP A 224 -16.48 12.82 -14.96
CA ASP A 224 -17.09 13.87 -15.80
C ASP A 224 -16.27 15.18 -15.77
N GLU A 225 -15.61 15.47 -14.64
CA GLU A 225 -14.84 16.70 -14.40
C GLU A 225 -13.38 16.60 -14.86
N PHE A 226 -12.71 15.46 -14.61
CA PHE A 226 -11.27 15.29 -14.86
C PHE A 226 -10.92 14.32 -16.00
N GLY A 227 -11.91 13.61 -16.55
CA GLY A 227 -11.73 12.62 -17.61
C GLY A 227 -11.23 11.25 -17.11
N ALA A 228 -11.35 10.25 -17.99
CA ALA A 228 -11.01 8.86 -17.70
C ALA A 228 -9.50 8.63 -17.46
N ASP A 229 -8.62 9.48 -18.02
CA ASP A 229 -7.17 9.44 -17.79
C ASP A 229 -6.76 9.83 -16.35
N ARG A 230 -7.68 10.48 -15.61
CA ARG A 230 -7.45 10.95 -14.22
C ARG A 230 -8.32 10.22 -13.20
N VAL A 231 -9.45 9.65 -13.62
CA VAL A 231 -10.32 8.76 -12.83
C VAL A 231 -10.46 7.45 -13.60
N VAL A 232 -9.53 6.54 -13.34
CA VAL A 232 -9.30 5.32 -14.10
C VAL A 232 -10.11 4.17 -13.50
N ASP A 233 -11.09 3.68 -14.26
CA ASP A 233 -11.71 2.37 -13.99
C ASP A 233 -10.70 1.26 -14.29
N THR A 234 -10.29 0.53 -13.26
CA THR A 234 -9.36 -0.60 -13.37
C THR A 234 -10.12 -1.91 -13.58
N PRO A 235 -9.51 -2.92 -14.23
CA PRO A 235 -10.08 -4.26 -14.21
C PRO A 235 -9.90 -4.90 -12.83
N ILE A 236 -10.58 -6.05 -12.63
CA ILE A 236 -10.63 -6.77 -11.34
C ILE A 236 -9.29 -7.48 -11.08
N SER A 237 -8.33 -6.71 -10.56
CA SER A 237 -7.04 -7.19 -10.03
C SER A 237 -6.45 -6.15 -9.08
N GLU A 238 -6.69 -6.32 -7.78
CA GLU A 238 -6.19 -5.39 -6.76
C GLU A 238 -4.65 -5.44 -6.69
N ALA A 239 -4.05 -6.61 -6.87
CA ALA A 239 -2.60 -6.76 -6.96
C ALA A 239 -2.02 -5.99 -8.16
N GLY A 240 -2.72 -5.99 -9.30
CA GLY A 240 -2.36 -5.23 -10.49
C GLY A 240 -2.38 -3.72 -10.25
N PHE A 241 -3.54 -3.15 -9.89
CA PHE A 241 -3.66 -1.69 -9.79
C PHE A 241 -2.98 -1.08 -8.56
N VAL A 242 -2.89 -1.80 -7.43
CA VAL A 242 -2.09 -1.33 -6.27
C VAL A 242 -0.60 -1.38 -6.60
N GLY A 243 -0.13 -2.43 -7.30
CA GLY A 243 1.24 -2.50 -7.79
C GLY A 243 1.58 -1.39 -8.80
N ALA A 244 0.68 -1.13 -9.75
CA ALA A 244 0.79 -0.02 -10.69
C ALA A 244 0.80 1.35 -9.97
N SER A 245 -0.02 1.51 -8.93
CA SER A 245 -0.04 2.74 -8.11
C SER A 245 1.29 2.99 -7.39
N VAL A 246 1.95 1.95 -6.85
CA VAL A 246 3.29 2.09 -6.28
C VAL A 246 4.30 2.54 -7.35
N GLY A 247 4.25 1.96 -8.55
CA GLY A 247 5.10 2.37 -9.67
C GLY A 247 4.85 3.79 -10.15
N ALA A 248 3.57 4.20 -10.24
CA ALA A 248 3.16 5.55 -10.59
C ALA A 248 3.64 6.57 -9.54
N ALA A 249 3.50 6.26 -8.25
CA ALA A 249 4.01 7.09 -7.15
C ALA A 249 5.52 7.32 -7.25
N LEU A 250 6.29 6.26 -7.54
CA LEU A 250 7.75 6.33 -7.70
C LEU A 250 8.21 7.09 -8.95
N THR A 251 7.35 7.20 -9.96
CA THR A 251 7.61 7.93 -11.20
C THR A 251 7.04 9.36 -11.19
N GLY A 252 6.54 9.81 -10.03
CA GLY A 252 6.17 11.19 -9.75
C GLY A 252 4.68 11.48 -9.71
N MET A 253 3.81 10.48 -9.90
CA MET A 253 2.36 10.63 -9.71
C MET A 253 1.99 10.62 -8.22
N ARG A 254 0.73 10.94 -7.90
CA ARG A 254 0.19 10.90 -6.54
C ARG A 254 -1.11 10.08 -6.49
N PRO A 255 -1.03 8.76 -6.67
CA PRO A 255 -2.23 7.94 -6.86
C PRO A 255 -3.04 7.79 -5.59
N VAL A 256 -4.36 7.87 -5.76
CA VAL A 256 -5.38 7.54 -4.76
C VAL A 256 -6.09 6.28 -5.23
N ALA A 257 -5.53 5.14 -4.85
CA ALA A 257 -6.12 3.85 -5.13
C ALA A 257 -7.26 3.56 -4.13
N GLU A 258 -8.35 2.96 -4.58
CA GLU A 258 -9.41 2.45 -3.70
C GLU A 258 -9.51 0.92 -3.82
N LEU A 259 -9.66 0.24 -2.69
CA LEU A 259 -10.07 -1.15 -2.61
C LEU A 259 -11.53 -1.18 -2.15
N MET A 260 -12.37 -1.89 -2.90
CA MET A 260 -13.81 -1.89 -2.68
C MET A 260 -14.21 -2.30 -1.25
N PHE A 261 -13.44 -3.17 -0.61
CA PHE A 261 -13.53 -3.52 0.81
C PHE A 261 -12.14 -3.85 1.37
N ILE A 262 -11.93 -3.66 2.68
CA ILE A 262 -10.68 -4.08 3.36
C ILE A 262 -10.36 -5.56 3.14
N ASP A 263 -11.39 -6.41 3.02
CA ASP A 263 -11.31 -7.84 2.80
C ASP A 263 -10.39 -8.19 1.60
N PHE A 264 -10.43 -7.38 0.54
CA PHE A 264 -9.65 -7.58 -0.69
C PHE A 264 -8.19 -7.11 -0.59
N SER A 265 -7.83 -6.32 0.43
CA SER A 265 -6.41 -5.95 0.66
C SER A 265 -5.48 -7.16 0.82
N THR A 266 -6.05 -8.31 1.20
CA THR A 266 -5.33 -9.58 1.35
C THR A 266 -4.75 -10.11 0.04
N SER A 267 -5.35 -9.82 -1.12
CA SER A 267 -4.83 -10.25 -2.44
C SER A 267 -3.58 -9.44 -2.87
N CYS A 268 -3.49 -8.18 -2.45
CA CYS A 268 -2.43 -7.23 -2.84
C CYS A 268 -1.39 -6.95 -1.74
N MET A 269 -1.37 -7.72 -0.64
CA MET A 269 -0.45 -7.55 0.50
C MET A 269 1.04 -7.45 0.13
N ASP A 270 1.49 -8.07 -0.96
CA ASP A 270 2.90 -7.92 -1.38
C ASP A 270 3.22 -6.49 -1.84
N ALA A 271 2.32 -5.87 -2.59
CA ALA A 271 2.45 -4.46 -2.99
C ALA A 271 2.39 -3.54 -1.77
N ILE A 272 1.51 -3.81 -0.80
CA ILE A 272 1.38 -2.99 0.42
C ILE A 272 2.60 -3.16 1.35
N PHE A 273 2.93 -4.38 1.75
CA PHE A 273 3.90 -4.64 2.83
C PHE A 273 5.35 -4.72 2.36
N ASN A 274 5.61 -5.11 1.10
CA ASN A 274 6.97 -5.30 0.62
C ASN A 274 7.44 -4.20 -0.33
N GLN A 275 6.52 -3.48 -0.99
CA GLN A 275 6.84 -2.36 -1.86
C GLN A 275 6.47 -1.02 -1.19
N MET A 276 5.17 -0.69 -1.16
CA MET A 276 4.61 0.57 -0.67
C MET A 276 5.22 1.00 0.67
N ALA A 277 5.13 0.17 1.71
CA ALA A 277 5.63 0.48 3.06
C ALA A 277 7.16 0.68 3.16
N LYS A 278 7.95 -0.02 2.34
CA LYS A 278 9.40 -0.20 2.59
C LYS A 278 10.30 0.59 1.66
N ILE A 279 9.83 0.93 0.47
CA ILE A 279 10.66 1.51 -0.60
C ILE A 279 11.37 2.79 -0.17
N HIS A 280 10.72 3.67 0.60
CA HIS A 280 11.35 4.88 1.12
C HIS A 280 12.59 4.57 1.99
N TYR A 281 12.47 3.60 2.89
CA TYR A 281 13.57 3.15 3.75
C TYR A 281 14.64 2.36 2.97
N MET A 282 14.22 1.43 2.11
CA MET A 282 15.12 0.55 1.34
C MET A 282 16.05 1.29 0.39
N PHE A 283 15.63 2.45 -0.12
CA PHE A 283 16.45 3.32 -0.96
C PHE A 283 17.02 4.54 -0.20
N GLY A 284 17.05 4.51 1.14
CA GLY A 284 17.69 5.57 1.95
C GLY A 284 17.10 6.97 1.70
N GLY A 285 15.80 7.05 1.47
CA GLY A 285 15.10 8.30 1.14
C GLY A 285 15.14 8.72 -0.34
N GLN A 286 15.91 8.04 -1.19
CA GLN A 286 15.99 8.38 -2.64
C GLN A 286 14.68 8.09 -3.39
N GLY A 287 13.90 7.12 -2.92
CA GLY A 287 12.54 6.86 -3.37
C GLY A 287 11.53 7.42 -2.37
N SER A 288 10.38 7.88 -2.86
CA SER A 288 9.20 8.19 -2.04
C SER A 288 7.98 7.51 -2.66
N VAL A 289 6.98 7.17 -1.84
CA VAL A 289 5.74 6.52 -2.31
C VAL A 289 4.54 7.41 -1.93
N PRO A 290 4.37 8.57 -2.59
CA PRO A 290 3.29 9.52 -2.33
C PRO A 290 1.92 9.00 -2.80
N MET A 291 1.37 7.99 -2.13
CA MET A 291 0.08 7.39 -2.49
C MET A 291 -0.85 7.20 -1.30
N VAL A 292 -2.15 7.22 -1.59
CA VAL A 292 -3.20 6.84 -0.64
C VAL A 292 -3.83 5.54 -1.14
N LEU A 293 -3.88 4.53 -0.28
CA LEU A 293 -4.67 3.32 -0.48
C LEU A 293 -5.90 3.39 0.43
N ARG A 294 -7.04 3.71 -0.17
CA ARG A 294 -8.35 3.81 0.47
C ARG A 294 -8.99 2.43 0.53
N MET A 295 -9.69 2.15 1.63
CA MET A 295 -10.47 0.93 1.80
C MET A 295 -11.57 1.18 2.83
N ASN A 296 -12.66 0.42 2.79
CA ASN A 296 -13.71 0.53 3.80
C ASN A 296 -13.91 -0.74 4.64
N VAL A 297 -14.36 -0.51 5.89
CA VAL A 297 -14.54 -1.51 6.95
C VAL A 297 -15.95 -1.46 7.54
N GLY A 298 -16.20 -2.38 8.46
CA GLY A 298 -17.32 -2.34 9.39
C GLY A 298 -18.52 -3.16 8.95
N ALA A 299 -19.29 -3.69 9.91
CA ALA A 299 -20.37 -4.63 9.64
C ALA A 299 -21.78 -4.00 9.76
N GLY A 300 -22.83 -4.84 9.71
CA GLY A 300 -24.22 -4.43 9.91
C GLY A 300 -24.98 -4.08 8.62
N ARG A 301 -24.65 -4.72 7.49
CA ARG A 301 -25.40 -4.68 6.22
C ARG A 301 -25.79 -6.09 5.73
N CYS A 302 -25.55 -7.12 6.53
CA CYS A 302 -25.73 -8.54 6.21
C CYS A 302 -24.93 -8.97 4.97
N ALA A 303 -23.71 -8.45 4.81
CA ALA A 303 -22.85 -8.71 3.64
C ALA A 303 -21.77 -9.78 3.87
N ALA A 304 -21.82 -10.45 5.03
CA ALA A 304 -20.93 -11.54 5.45
C ALA A 304 -19.42 -11.17 5.49
N ALA A 305 -18.59 -12.19 5.75
CA ALA A 305 -17.16 -12.09 6.07
C ALA A 305 -16.21 -11.82 4.88
N GLN A 306 -16.71 -11.32 3.74
CA GLN A 306 -15.87 -10.91 2.59
C GLN A 306 -16.16 -9.49 2.10
N HIS A 307 -17.02 -8.76 2.81
CA HIS A 307 -17.38 -7.37 2.49
C HIS A 307 -17.60 -6.54 3.76
N SER A 308 -17.19 -7.03 4.94
CA SER A 308 -17.63 -6.49 6.24
C SER A 308 -16.63 -6.63 7.38
N GLN A 309 -15.46 -7.21 7.15
CA GLN A 309 -14.49 -7.35 8.22
C GLN A 309 -13.92 -5.96 8.62
N SER A 310 -13.34 -5.93 9.80
CA SER A 310 -12.56 -4.82 10.33
C SER A 310 -11.30 -5.47 10.90
N PHE A 311 -10.16 -5.25 10.24
CA PHE A 311 -8.85 -5.81 10.62
C PHE A 311 -7.74 -4.81 10.32
N HIS A 312 -8.06 -3.52 10.44
CA HIS A 312 -7.21 -2.40 10.12
C HIS A 312 -5.97 -2.30 11.02
N SER A 313 -5.94 -2.97 12.17
CA SER A 313 -4.72 -3.18 12.95
C SER A 313 -3.60 -3.89 12.16
N ILE A 314 -3.93 -4.70 11.14
CA ILE A 314 -2.91 -5.42 10.36
C ILE A 314 -1.90 -4.47 9.72
N PHE A 315 -2.32 -3.26 9.36
CA PHE A 315 -1.47 -2.24 8.75
C PHE A 315 -0.58 -1.52 9.77
N MET A 316 -0.97 -1.46 11.05
CA MET A 316 -0.12 -0.91 12.13
C MET A 316 1.12 -1.78 12.36
N HIS A 317 1.04 -3.08 12.12
CA HIS A 317 2.18 -4.00 12.25
C HIS A 317 3.28 -3.79 11.21
N MET A 318 3.07 -2.95 10.18
CA MET A 318 4.05 -2.72 9.11
C MET A 318 4.64 -1.30 9.17
N PRO A 319 5.89 -1.14 9.65
CA PRO A 319 6.57 0.15 9.66
C PRO A 319 6.66 0.78 8.27
N GLY A 320 6.57 2.11 8.23
CA GLY A 320 6.58 2.90 7.00
C GLY A 320 5.19 3.21 6.43
N LEU A 321 4.14 2.54 6.89
CA LEU A 321 2.75 2.92 6.61
C LEU A 321 2.25 3.96 7.62
N ILE A 322 1.54 4.97 7.12
CA ILE A 322 0.67 5.82 7.93
C ILE A 322 -0.73 5.21 7.88
N VAL A 323 -1.40 5.04 9.02
CA VAL A 323 -2.72 4.38 9.12
C VAL A 323 -3.74 5.33 9.71
N VAL A 324 -4.78 5.64 8.93
CA VAL A 324 -5.74 6.73 9.18
C VAL A 324 -7.16 6.18 9.32
N THR A 325 -7.90 6.65 10.32
CA THR A 325 -9.25 6.18 10.68
C THR A 325 -10.16 7.38 10.99
N PRO A 326 -10.72 8.06 9.98
CA PRO A 326 -11.53 9.26 10.20
C PRO A 326 -12.91 8.90 10.72
N SER A 327 -13.35 9.56 11.78
CA SER A 327 -14.62 9.23 12.46
C SER A 327 -15.76 10.22 12.20
N THR A 328 -15.50 11.35 11.52
CA THR A 328 -16.52 12.35 11.14
C THR A 328 -16.27 12.90 9.73
N PRO A 329 -17.24 13.58 9.08
CA PRO A 329 -17.02 14.25 7.79
C PRO A 329 -15.91 15.32 7.83
N TYR A 330 -15.73 16.00 8.98
CA TYR A 330 -14.62 16.93 9.19
C TYR A 330 -13.28 16.19 9.15
N ASP A 331 -13.19 15.10 9.90
CA ASP A 331 -11.98 14.29 9.97
C ASP A 331 -11.66 13.66 8.60
N ALA A 332 -12.68 13.18 7.89
CA ALA A 332 -12.54 12.55 6.57
C ALA A 332 -11.95 13.51 5.53
N LYS A 333 -12.47 14.72 5.37
CA LYS A 333 -11.90 15.70 4.42
C LYS A 333 -10.50 16.14 4.84
N GLY A 334 -10.33 16.56 6.10
CA GLY A 334 -9.06 17.10 6.59
C GLY A 334 -7.92 16.08 6.59
N LEU A 335 -8.20 14.81 6.88
CA LEU A 335 -7.19 13.76 6.80
C LEU A 335 -6.92 13.32 5.37
N MET A 336 -7.93 13.27 4.49
CA MET A 336 -7.72 12.91 3.07
C MET A 336 -6.84 13.94 2.36
N MET A 337 -7.07 15.23 2.61
CA MET A 337 -6.21 16.29 2.06
C MET A 337 -4.78 16.28 2.61
N GLU A 338 -4.54 15.71 3.79
CA GLU A 338 -3.18 15.42 4.26
C GLU A 338 -2.61 14.18 3.56
N ALA A 339 -3.39 13.11 3.46
CA ALA A 339 -2.98 11.85 2.84
C ALA A 339 -2.52 12.04 1.40
N ILE A 340 -3.29 12.79 0.60
CA ILE A 340 -2.93 13.06 -0.80
C ILE A 340 -1.67 13.93 -0.91
N ARG A 341 -1.31 14.71 0.12
CA ARG A 341 -0.09 15.54 0.16
C ARG A 341 1.11 14.89 0.86
N SER A 342 0.92 13.78 1.56
CA SER A 342 1.99 12.98 2.18
C SER A 342 2.95 12.40 1.14
N ASN A 343 4.27 12.51 1.37
CA ASN A 343 5.26 11.77 0.56
C ASN A 343 5.51 10.34 1.06
N ASN A 344 4.89 9.99 2.19
CA ASN A 344 4.83 8.64 2.74
C ASN A 344 3.51 7.96 2.36
N PRO A 345 3.50 6.63 2.20
CA PRO A 345 2.30 5.87 1.86
C PRO A 345 1.26 5.90 2.98
N VAL A 346 0.00 6.15 2.62
CA VAL A 346 -1.11 6.24 3.58
C VAL A 346 -2.14 5.15 3.32
N ILE A 347 -2.45 4.37 4.35
CA ILE A 347 -3.61 3.49 4.43
C ILE A 347 -4.76 4.29 5.03
N PHE A 348 -5.80 4.54 4.23
CA PHE A 348 -6.94 5.37 4.61
C PHE A 348 -8.18 4.49 4.78
N VAL A 349 -8.56 4.25 6.03
CA VAL A 349 -9.57 3.27 6.41
C VAL A 349 -10.89 3.98 6.73
N GLU A 350 -11.87 3.83 5.85
CA GLU A 350 -13.19 4.46 5.91
C GLU A 350 -14.22 3.49 6.53
N HIS A 351 -15.27 3.96 7.18
CA HIS A 351 -16.30 3.08 7.75
C HIS A 351 -17.61 3.14 6.94
N LYS A 352 -18.04 2.02 6.35
CA LYS A 352 -19.07 2.00 5.29
C LYS A 352 -20.49 2.38 5.72
N LYS A 353 -20.75 2.44 7.05
CA LYS A 353 -21.99 3.04 7.59
C LYS A 353 -21.90 4.55 7.78
N GLN A 354 -20.71 5.12 7.93
CA GLN A 354 -20.53 6.54 8.18
C GLN A 354 -20.67 7.39 6.92
N TYR A 355 -20.56 6.81 5.71
CA TYR A 355 -20.76 7.52 4.43
C TYR A 355 -22.02 8.40 4.36
N ILE A 356 -23.12 7.99 5.01
CA ILE A 356 -24.38 8.74 5.05
C ILE A 356 -24.50 9.71 6.24
N GLU A 357 -23.61 9.64 7.22
CA GLU A 357 -23.58 10.55 8.37
C GLU A 357 -23.17 11.95 7.90
N LYS A 358 -23.82 12.98 8.46
CA LYS A 358 -23.58 14.38 8.12
C LYS A 358 -22.94 15.14 9.28
N GLY A 359 -22.13 16.13 8.94
CA GLY A 359 -21.39 16.93 9.90
C GLY A 359 -20.87 18.22 9.29
N GLU A 360 -20.35 19.10 10.14
CA GLU A 360 -19.78 20.37 9.72
C GLU A 360 -18.40 20.17 9.09
N VAL A 361 -18.18 20.78 7.92
CA VAL A 361 -16.98 20.68 7.10
C VAL A 361 -16.67 22.05 6.51
N PRO A 362 -15.44 22.58 6.65
CA PRO A 362 -14.99 23.74 5.90
C PRO A 362 -15.11 23.55 4.39
N GLU A 363 -15.65 24.55 3.69
CA GLU A 363 -15.69 24.62 2.23
C GLU A 363 -14.27 24.76 1.66
N ALA A 364 -13.49 25.68 2.23
CA ALA A 364 -12.08 25.87 1.88
C ALA A 364 -11.26 24.58 2.16
N PRO A 365 -10.21 24.30 1.36
CA PRO A 365 -9.19 23.32 1.70
C PRO A 365 -8.65 23.50 3.12
N TYR A 366 -8.47 22.40 3.85
CA TYR A 366 -7.81 22.34 5.15
C TYR A 366 -7.26 20.93 5.37
N ARG A 367 -6.43 20.76 6.41
CA ARG A 367 -5.77 19.49 6.70
C ARG A 367 -5.78 19.20 8.21
N ILE A 368 -5.76 17.93 8.62
CA ILE A 368 -5.66 17.46 10.03
C ILE A 368 -4.40 16.59 10.20
N PRO A 369 -3.47 16.86 11.15
CA PRO A 369 -2.15 16.21 11.14
C PRO A 369 -2.29 14.74 11.52
N PHE A 370 -1.44 13.90 10.96
CA PHE A 370 -1.32 12.52 11.43
C PHE A 370 -0.81 12.52 12.86
N GLY A 371 -1.36 11.61 13.69
CA GLY A 371 -1.02 11.53 15.10
C GLY A 371 -1.52 12.70 15.94
N GLN A 372 -2.62 13.35 15.52
CA GLN A 372 -3.36 14.28 16.38
C GLN A 372 -4.74 13.69 16.71
N ALA A 373 -4.99 13.31 17.96
CA ALA A 373 -6.31 12.90 18.42
C ALA A 373 -7.26 14.10 18.59
N ASP A 374 -8.55 13.81 18.80
CA ASP A 374 -9.59 14.78 19.10
C ASP A 374 -10.42 14.34 20.31
N VAL A 375 -10.65 15.25 21.27
CA VAL A 375 -11.44 14.96 22.48
C VAL A 375 -12.90 15.34 22.21
N LYS A 376 -13.63 14.40 21.59
CA LYS A 376 -15.01 14.58 21.12
C LYS A 376 -16.02 14.90 22.23
N ARG A 377 -15.76 14.45 23.47
CA ARG A 377 -16.53 14.78 24.68
C ARG A 377 -15.59 14.85 25.86
N VAL A 378 -15.66 15.90 26.67
CA VAL A 378 -14.89 16.01 27.92
C VAL A 378 -15.61 15.27 29.04
N GLY A 379 -14.86 14.58 29.90
CA GLY A 379 -15.39 13.88 31.08
C GLY A 379 -14.35 13.66 32.18
N THR A 380 -14.75 13.03 33.29
CA THR A 380 -13.94 12.89 34.50
C THR A 380 -13.90 11.49 35.11
N ASP A 381 -14.81 10.59 34.74
CA ASP A 381 -14.98 9.31 35.43
C ASP A 381 -14.36 8.12 34.69
N VAL A 382 -14.42 8.16 33.36
CA VAL A 382 -13.87 7.13 32.46
C VAL A 382 -13.49 7.74 31.11
N THR A 383 -12.35 7.32 30.57
CA THR A 383 -11.93 7.60 29.19
C THR A 383 -12.32 6.44 28.29
N ILE A 384 -13.00 6.76 27.18
CA ILE A 384 -13.19 5.83 26.06
C ILE A 384 -12.34 6.32 24.90
N VAL A 385 -11.36 5.51 24.49
CA VAL A 385 -10.68 5.70 23.20
C VAL A 385 -11.50 4.97 22.15
N ALA A 386 -12.03 5.70 21.17
CA ALA A 386 -12.97 5.18 20.18
C ALA A 386 -12.55 5.52 18.76
N THR A 387 -12.80 4.60 17.83
CA THR A 387 -12.47 4.74 16.39
C THR A 387 -13.72 4.69 15.53
N HIS A 388 -13.69 5.30 14.34
CA HIS A 388 -14.74 5.15 13.31
C HIS A 388 -16.16 5.33 13.89
N ALA A 389 -17.09 4.41 13.59
CA ALA A 389 -18.46 4.43 14.08
C ALA A 389 -18.57 4.20 15.61
N MET A 390 -17.54 3.66 16.26
CA MET A 390 -17.52 3.56 17.72
C MET A 390 -17.37 4.92 18.40
N VAL A 391 -16.90 5.96 17.72
CA VAL A 391 -16.97 7.35 18.23
C VAL A 391 -18.44 7.77 18.40
N THR A 392 -19.24 7.68 17.33
CA THR A 392 -20.66 8.04 17.33
C THR A 392 -21.49 7.18 18.30
N ARG A 393 -21.15 5.89 18.45
CA ARG A 393 -21.82 5.00 19.41
C ARG A 393 -21.40 5.26 20.85
N SER A 394 -20.13 5.59 21.11
CA SER A 394 -19.65 5.97 22.44
C SER A 394 -20.25 7.31 22.89
N LEU A 395 -20.45 8.27 21.99
CA LEU A 395 -21.17 9.53 22.28
C LEU A 395 -22.59 9.26 22.77
N LYS A 396 -23.35 8.41 22.06
CA LYS A 396 -24.70 7.96 22.49
C LYS A 396 -24.67 7.21 23.83
N ALA A 397 -23.65 6.37 24.06
CA ALA A 397 -23.48 5.69 25.34
C ALA A 397 -23.23 6.69 26.49
N ALA A 398 -22.44 7.74 26.25
CA ALA A 398 -22.16 8.80 27.20
C ALA A 398 -23.40 9.66 27.53
N GLU A 399 -24.28 9.93 26.55
CA GLU A 399 -25.56 10.61 26.78
C GLU A 399 -26.49 9.81 27.71
N GLU A 400 -26.53 8.48 27.58
CA GLU A 400 -27.27 7.61 28.50
C GLU A 400 -26.61 7.53 29.88
N LEU A 401 -25.28 7.41 29.94
CA LEU A 401 -24.52 7.31 31.19
C LEU A 401 -24.55 8.61 32.03
N ALA A 402 -24.63 9.77 31.39
CA ALA A 402 -24.78 11.06 32.07
C ALA A 402 -26.08 11.15 32.89
N LYS A 403 -27.14 10.40 32.51
CA LYS A 403 -28.40 10.31 33.27
C LYS A 403 -28.22 9.60 34.61
N ASP A 404 -27.24 8.70 34.70
CA ASP A 404 -26.81 8.03 35.93
C ASP A 404 -25.70 8.83 36.67
N GLY A 405 -25.35 10.03 36.18
CA GLY A 405 -24.31 10.88 36.76
C GLY A 405 -22.87 10.46 36.46
N ILE A 406 -22.64 9.70 35.37
CA ILE A 406 -21.30 9.23 34.97
C ILE A 406 -20.79 10.07 33.79
N GLU A 407 -19.70 10.82 34.01
CA GLU A 407 -19.12 11.72 33.03
C GLU A 407 -17.99 11.07 32.22
N VAL A 408 -18.35 10.63 31.02
CA VAL A 408 -17.49 9.93 30.06
C VAL A 408 -16.68 10.90 29.20
N GLU A 409 -15.36 10.75 29.20
CA GLU A 409 -14.49 11.37 28.20
C GLU A 409 -14.37 10.47 26.97
N ILE A 410 -14.41 11.06 25.77
CA ILE A 410 -14.26 10.33 24.50
C ILE A 410 -13.11 10.94 23.71
N VAL A 411 -12.11 10.11 23.40
CA VAL A 411 -10.94 10.45 22.58
C VAL A 411 -11.03 9.66 21.28
N ASP A 412 -11.03 10.38 20.16
CA ASP A 412 -10.91 9.83 18.80
C ASP A 412 -9.46 9.95 18.35
N PRO A 413 -8.71 8.84 18.14
CA PRO A 413 -7.33 8.91 17.70
C PRO A 413 -7.15 9.57 16.33
N ARG A 414 -8.13 9.42 15.42
CA ARG A 414 -8.12 9.81 13.99
C ARG A 414 -7.02 9.17 13.12
N THR A 415 -5.86 8.87 13.72
CA THR A 415 -4.71 8.18 13.16
C THR A 415 -4.29 7.09 14.15
N LEU A 416 -3.95 5.91 13.62
CA LEU A 416 -3.43 4.78 14.40
C LEU A 416 -1.91 4.63 14.28
N THR A 417 -1.34 5.10 13.17
CA THR A 417 0.11 5.15 12.97
C THR A 417 0.46 6.44 12.24
N PRO A 418 1.14 7.41 12.89
CA PRO A 418 1.44 7.46 14.34
C PRO A 418 0.18 7.60 15.21
N LEU A 419 0.22 7.05 16.42
CA LEU A 419 -0.83 7.17 17.44
C LEU A 419 -0.54 8.35 18.39
N ASP A 420 -1.53 9.20 18.63
CA ASP A 420 -1.46 10.24 19.67
C ASP A 420 -1.63 9.66 21.07
N LYS A 421 -0.57 8.99 21.57
CA LYS A 421 -0.57 8.43 22.92
C LYS A 421 -0.60 9.52 24.00
N GLU A 422 -0.12 10.73 23.72
CA GLU A 422 -0.06 11.82 24.71
C GLU A 422 -1.45 12.31 25.08
N THR A 423 -2.32 12.58 24.10
CA THR A 423 -3.72 12.96 24.35
C THR A 423 -4.49 11.83 25.03
N ILE A 424 -4.28 10.58 24.60
CA ILE A 424 -4.90 9.40 25.24
C ILE A 424 -4.48 9.29 26.70
N PHE A 425 -3.18 9.36 26.99
CA PHE A 425 -2.66 9.24 28.35
C PHE A 425 -3.07 10.41 29.24
N ALA A 426 -3.08 11.65 28.73
CA ALA A 426 -3.58 12.80 29.48
C ALA A 426 -5.05 12.61 29.91
N SER A 427 -5.87 12.05 29.02
CA SER A 427 -7.25 11.69 29.32
C SER A 427 -7.34 10.58 30.39
N VAL A 428 -6.60 9.47 30.21
CA VAL A 428 -6.61 8.34 31.15
C VAL A 428 -6.09 8.72 32.52
N LYS A 429 -5.08 9.61 32.63
CA LYS A 429 -4.58 10.12 33.92
C LYS A 429 -5.61 10.94 34.68
N LYS A 430 -6.45 11.69 33.95
CA LYS A 430 -7.54 12.48 34.54
C LYS A 430 -8.66 11.57 35.08
N THR A 431 -9.10 10.59 34.29
CA THR A 431 -10.25 9.74 34.64
C THR A 431 -9.86 8.57 35.56
N GLY A 432 -8.69 7.99 35.31
CA GLY A 432 -8.17 6.78 35.93
C GLY A 432 -8.82 5.48 35.44
N ARG A 433 -9.62 5.51 34.37
CA ARG A 433 -10.29 4.32 33.82
C ARG A 433 -10.28 4.36 32.30
N LEU A 434 -9.91 3.26 31.65
CA LEU A 434 -9.78 3.17 30.20
C LEU A 434 -10.68 2.08 29.61
N ILE A 435 -11.46 2.46 28.60
CA ILE A 435 -12.11 1.56 27.65
C ILE A 435 -11.55 1.85 26.26
N ILE A 436 -11.24 0.81 25.49
CA ILE A 436 -11.00 0.95 24.05
C ILE A 436 -12.20 0.36 23.29
N ALA A 437 -12.76 1.12 22.36
CA ALA A 437 -14.01 0.82 21.66
C ALA A 437 -13.81 0.94 20.13
N ASP A 438 -13.78 -0.18 19.42
CA ASP A 438 -13.35 -0.26 18.02
C ASP A 438 -14.01 -1.49 17.34
N GLU A 439 -14.19 -1.49 16.00
CA GLU A 439 -14.81 -2.62 15.30
C GLU A 439 -13.83 -3.75 14.92
N ASP A 440 -12.52 -3.61 15.13
CA ASP A 440 -11.53 -4.67 14.89
C ASP A 440 -11.75 -5.86 15.87
N TYR A 441 -11.01 -6.93 15.63
CA TYR A 441 -11.00 -8.13 16.45
C TYR A 441 -10.41 -7.87 17.85
N LYS A 442 -10.81 -8.68 18.81
CA LYS A 442 -10.29 -8.60 20.18
C LYS A 442 -8.85 -9.10 20.25
N THR A 443 -8.52 -10.10 19.46
CA THR A 443 -7.16 -10.64 19.35
C THR A 443 -6.39 -9.87 18.28
N CYS A 444 -5.25 -9.25 18.66
CA CYS A 444 -4.40 -8.43 17.80
C CYS A 444 -5.04 -7.20 17.13
N GLY A 445 -6.28 -6.82 17.46
CA GLY A 445 -6.84 -5.51 17.11
C GLY A 445 -6.22 -4.37 17.93
N ILE A 446 -6.52 -3.12 17.54
CA ILE A 446 -5.98 -1.87 18.12
C ILE A 446 -6.08 -1.81 19.65
N GLY A 447 -7.17 -2.34 20.21
CA GLY A 447 -7.35 -2.39 21.66
C GLY A 447 -6.28 -3.20 22.40
N ALA A 448 -5.57 -4.12 21.75
CA ALA A 448 -4.43 -4.80 22.37
C ALA A 448 -3.23 -3.84 22.53
N GLU A 449 -2.89 -3.09 21.49
CA GLU A 449 -1.76 -2.15 21.47
C GLU A 449 -1.97 -1.00 22.47
N ILE A 450 -3.13 -0.33 22.42
CA ILE A 450 -3.43 0.79 23.34
C ILE A 450 -3.46 0.30 24.80
N ALA A 451 -3.91 -0.93 25.05
CA ALA A 451 -3.88 -1.51 26.39
C ALA A 451 -2.46 -1.86 26.86
N ALA A 452 -1.58 -2.32 25.97
CA ALA A 452 -0.17 -2.58 26.27
C ALA A 452 0.57 -1.27 26.59
N LEU A 453 0.49 -0.27 25.70
CA LEU A 453 1.09 1.05 25.90
C LEU A 453 0.62 1.70 27.22
N ALA A 454 -0.67 1.62 27.54
CA ALA A 454 -1.19 2.13 28.81
C ALA A 454 -0.67 1.36 30.03
N ALA A 455 -0.51 0.04 29.92
CA ALA A 455 0.04 -0.81 31.00
C ALA A 455 1.57 -0.70 31.15
N GLU A 456 2.29 -0.27 30.13
CA GLU A 456 3.74 -0.02 30.19
C GLU A 456 4.05 1.38 30.75
N GLU A 457 3.32 2.42 30.30
CA GLU A 457 3.69 3.82 30.57
C GLU A 457 2.86 4.50 31.68
N ILE A 458 1.62 4.06 31.94
CA ILE A 458 0.68 4.75 32.85
C ILE A 458 -0.11 3.81 33.78
N ILE A 459 0.39 2.60 34.05
CA ILE A 459 -0.29 1.59 34.88
C ILE A 459 -0.66 2.08 36.29
N TYR A 460 0.15 2.97 36.87
CA TYR A 460 -0.09 3.54 38.21
C TYR A 460 -1.19 4.61 38.24
N ASP A 461 -1.58 5.14 37.09
CA ASP A 461 -2.69 6.09 36.96
C ASP A 461 -4.06 5.37 36.81
N LEU A 462 -4.06 4.05 36.56
CA LEU A 462 -5.27 3.24 36.38
C LEU A 462 -5.86 2.77 37.72
N LYS A 463 -7.09 3.20 37.99
CA LYS A 463 -7.96 2.82 39.12
C LYS A 463 -8.75 1.53 38.85
N ALA A 464 -8.80 1.06 37.60
CA ALA A 464 -9.54 -0.11 37.18
C ALA A 464 -8.83 -0.86 36.04
N PRO A 465 -9.06 -2.17 35.86
CA PRO A 465 -8.56 -2.90 34.69
C PRO A 465 -9.04 -2.28 33.37
N ILE A 466 -8.18 -2.31 32.35
CA ILE A 466 -8.53 -1.82 31.00
C ILE A 466 -9.62 -2.71 30.39
N ALA A 467 -10.72 -2.11 29.93
CA ALA A 467 -11.77 -2.82 29.21
C ALA A 467 -11.65 -2.62 27.69
N ARG A 468 -12.11 -3.60 26.93
CA ARG A 468 -12.10 -3.58 25.45
C ARG A 468 -13.46 -4.00 24.93
N VAL A 469 -14.09 -3.13 24.16
CA VAL A 469 -15.39 -3.31 23.50
C VAL A 469 -15.12 -3.41 22.01
N THR A 470 -14.93 -4.64 21.54
CA THR A 470 -14.47 -4.98 20.19
C THR A 470 -15.41 -5.98 19.54
N SER A 471 -15.27 -6.19 18.23
CA SER A 471 -15.93 -7.32 17.57
C SER A 471 -15.42 -8.65 18.18
N PRO A 472 -16.24 -9.72 18.15
CA PRO A 472 -15.79 -11.05 18.55
C PRO A 472 -14.79 -11.61 17.52
N ASP A 473 -13.89 -12.49 17.96
CA ASP A 473 -12.88 -13.15 17.12
C ASP A 473 -13.52 -14.26 16.25
N THR A 474 -14.45 -13.88 15.38
CA THR A 474 -15.21 -14.76 14.48
C THR A 474 -15.42 -14.12 13.10
N PRO A 475 -15.65 -14.89 12.03
CA PRO A 475 -16.13 -14.33 10.76
C PRO A 475 -17.45 -13.56 10.92
N VAL A 476 -17.64 -12.48 10.15
CA VAL A 476 -18.86 -11.66 10.20
C VAL A 476 -20.09 -12.48 9.73
N PRO A 477 -21.14 -12.62 10.55
CA PRO A 477 -22.32 -13.39 10.16
C PRO A 477 -23.13 -12.73 9.04
N PHE A 478 -23.69 -13.54 8.13
CA PHE A 478 -24.73 -13.09 7.18
C PHE A 478 -26.10 -12.91 7.87
N SER A 479 -26.41 -13.73 8.88
CA SER A 479 -27.72 -13.72 9.55
C SER A 479 -27.94 -12.38 10.29
N PRO A 480 -29.03 -11.63 10.03
CA PRO A 480 -29.24 -10.31 10.63
C PRO A 480 -29.19 -10.30 12.16
N VAL A 481 -29.77 -11.32 12.82
CA VAL A 481 -29.77 -11.43 14.28
C VAL A 481 -28.39 -11.74 14.86
N LEU A 482 -27.52 -12.44 14.10
CA LEU A 482 -26.16 -12.71 14.53
C LEU A 482 -25.24 -11.52 14.25
N GLU A 483 -25.45 -10.80 13.14
CA GLU A 483 -24.69 -9.58 12.82
C GLU A 483 -25.02 -8.44 13.81
N GLN A 484 -26.26 -8.35 14.31
CA GLN A 484 -26.68 -7.40 15.36
C GLN A 484 -26.06 -7.67 16.74
N GLU A 485 -25.61 -8.90 17.02
CA GLU A 485 -24.85 -9.25 18.22
C GLU A 485 -23.33 -9.19 17.98
N TYR A 486 -22.89 -9.42 16.73
CA TYR A 486 -21.49 -9.25 16.31
C TYR A 486 -21.02 -7.79 16.42
N VAL A 487 -21.82 -6.84 15.91
CA VAL A 487 -21.44 -5.43 15.84
C VAL A 487 -21.38 -4.81 17.24
N PRO A 488 -20.24 -4.22 17.66
CA PRO A 488 -20.14 -3.44 18.89
C PRO A 488 -21.06 -2.21 18.83
N GLU A 489 -21.85 -1.99 19.88
CA GLU A 489 -22.88 -0.95 19.93
C GLU A 489 -22.92 -0.30 21.31
N ALA A 490 -23.66 0.81 21.47
CA ALA A 490 -23.82 1.49 22.76
C ALA A 490 -24.30 0.52 23.88
N LYS A 491 -25.12 -0.49 23.53
CA LYS A 491 -25.57 -1.57 24.44
C LYS A 491 -24.42 -2.39 25.06
N HIS A 492 -23.24 -2.41 24.42
CA HIS A 492 -22.03 -3.08 24.90
C HIS A 492 -21.09 -2.14 25.67
N VAL A 493 -21.06 -0.85 25.30
CA VAL A 493 -20.26 0.19 25.96
C VAL A 493 -20.80 0.50 27.37
N ILE A 494 -22.12 0.68 27.52
CA ILE A 494 -22.74 1.09 28.80
C ILE A 494 -22.44 0.08 29.94
N PRO A 495 -22.60 -1.25 29.77
CA PRO A 495 -22.23 -2.22 30.80
C PRO A 495 -20.73 -2.25 31.12
N ALA A 496 -19.87 -2.00 30.11
CA ALA A 496 -18.42 -1.96 30.32
C ALA A 496 -18.02 -0.76 31.21
N VAL A 497 -18.58 0.43 30.96
CA VAL A 497 -18.41 1.60 31.85
C VAL A 497 -18.92 1.30 33.25
N LYS A 498 -20.18 0.84 33.39
CA LYS A 498 -20.77 0.55 34.70
C LYS A 498 -19.97 -0.48 35.50
N LYS A 499 -19.32 -1.44 34.83
CA LYS A 499 -18.40 -2.39 35.46
C LYS A 499 -17.10 -1.73 35.93
N LEU A 500 -16.48 -0.84 35.16
CA LEU A 500 -15.26 -0.14 35.59
C LEU A 500 -15.52 0.84 36.75
N MET A 501 -16.72 1.42 36.83
CA MET A 501 -17.13 2.29 37.95
C MET A 501 -17.32 1.54 39.28
N GLN A 502 -17.33 0.21 39.29
CA GLN A 502 -17.38 -0.60 40.53
C GLN A 502 -16.01 -0.78 41.20
N PHE A 503 -14.91 -0.40 40.52
CA PHE A 503 -13.57 -0.41 41.10
C PHE A 503 -13.32 0.92 41.83
N VAL A 504 -12.89 0.80 43.09
CA VAL A 504 -12.69 1.89 44.06
C VAL A 504 -11.26 2.42 43.98
#